data_AF-A0A9C9SCX0-F1
#
_entry.id   AF-A0A9C9SCX0-F1
#
_cell.length_a   1.000
_cell.length_b   1.000
_cell.length_c   1.000
_cell.angle_alpha   90.00
_cell.angle_beta   90.00
_cell.angle_gamma   90.00
#
_symmetry.space_group_name_H-M   'P 1'
#
loop_
_entity.id
_entity.type
_entity.pdbx_description
1 polymer ?
#
loop_
_entity_poly.entity_id
_entity_poly.type
_entity_poly.pdbx_seq_one_letter_code
_entity_poly.pdbx_strand_id
1 'polypeptide(L)'
;LQIKVNDAGIIEDARFKTYGCGSAIASSSLLTEWVKGKTLDQASEIKNSDIAEELALPPVKIHCSVLAEDAIKAAISDYHSKQKQQESGDTDREEVA
;
A
#
# COMPACT_ATOMS: atom_id res chain seq x y z
N LEU A 1 -1.77 4.72 0.36
CA LEU A 1 -0.49 4.02 0.05
C LEU A 1 -0.32 4.02 -1.46
N GLN A 2 0.88 4.22 -1.98
CA GLN A 2 1.19 4.12 -3.40
C GLN A 2 2.31 3.11 -3.59
N ILE A 3 2.15 2.22 -4.56
CA ILE A 3 3.12 1.16 -4.88
C ILE A 3 3.55 1.29 -6.34
N LYS A 4 4.84 1.04 -6.59
CA LYS A 4 5.41 0.91 -7.92
C LYS A 4 5.70 -0.55 -8.17
N VAL A 5 5.09 -1.11 -9.21
CA VAL A 5 5.23 -2.52 -9.57
C VAL A 5 5.97 -2.60 -10.91
N ASN A 6 6.89 -3.55 -11.05
CA ASN A 6 7.57 -3.81 -12.32
C ASN A 6 6.77 -4.77 -13.22
N ASP A 7 7.25 -4.97 -14.45
CA ASP A 7 6.60 -5.86 -15.43
C ASP A 7 6.54 -7.33 -14.97
N ALA A 8 7.39 -7.73 -14.03
CA ALA A 8 7.40 -9.06 -13.42
C ALA A 8 6.38 -9.21 -12.27
N GLY A 9 5.62 -8.16 -11.93
CA GLY A 9 4.63 -8.18 -10.84
C GLY A 9 5.22 -8.03 -9.44
N ILE A 10 6.46 -7.54 -9.32
CA ILE A 10 7.17 -7.30 -8.06
C ILE A 10 7.11 -5.82 -7.69
N ILE A 11 6.86 -5.52 -6.42
CA ILE A 11 6.83 -4.16 -5.89
C ILE A 11 8.27 -3.64 -5.73
N GLU A 12 8.68 -2.67 -6.55
CA GLU A 12 10.01 -2.05 -6.48
C GLU A 12 10.11 -0.97 -5.41
N ASP A 13 9.06 -0.15 -5.29
CA ASP A 13 9.02 0.96 -4.33
C ASP A 13 7.61 1.09 -3.76
N ALA A 14 7.53 1.49 -2.50
CA ALA A 14 6.27 1.71 -1.80
C ALA A 14 6.38 2.98 -0.96
N ARG A 15 5.46 3.91 -1.17
CA ARG A 15 5.44 5.20 -0.48
C ARG A 15 4.10 5.42 0.19
N PHE A 16 4.14 5.99 1.38
CA PHE A 16 2.96 6.35 2.13
C PHE A 16 2.93 7.86 2.40
N LYS A 17 1.72 8.39 2.48
CA LYS A 17 1.44 9.75 2.91
C LYS A 17 0.34 9.64 3.94
N THR A 18 0.67 9.86 5.21
CA THR A 18 -0.26 9.77 6.32
C THR A 18 -0.02 10.93 7.27
N TYR A 19 -1.09 11.41 7.90
CA TYR A 19 -1.07 12.52 8.84
C TYR A 19 -1.79 12.08 10.11
N GLY A 20 -1.26 12.46 11.28
CA GLY A 20 -1.92 12.19 12.56
C GLY A 20 -1.08 11.32 13.49
N CYS A 21 -1.71 10.29 14.07
CA CYS A 21 -1.16 9.50 15.17
C CYS A 21 0.16 8.80 14.80
N GLY A 22 1.18 8.95 15.65
CA GLY A 22 2.50 8.32 15.46
C GLY A 22 2.44 6.80 15.29
N SER A 23 1.45 6.14 15.90
CA SER A 23 1.24 4.69 15.75
C SER A 23 0.88 4.32 14.30
N ALA A 24 0.03 5.13 13.64
CA ALA A 24 -0.33 4.92 12.24
C ALA A 24 0.83 5.21 11.27
N ILE A 25 1.68 6.20 11.60
CA ILE A 25 2.92 6.49 10.86
C ILE A 25 3.87 5.30 10.96
N ALA A 26 4.07 4.74 12.16
CA ALA A 26 4.92 3.57 12.38
C ALA A 26 4.39 2.33 11.62
N SER A 27 3.10 2.03 11.71
CA SER A 27 2.47 0.93 10.96
C SER A 27 2.61 1.10 9.44
N SER A 28 2.41 2.32 8.93
CA SER A 28 2.55 2.60 7.49
C SER A 28 4.00 2.47 7.02
N SER A 29 4.96 2.92 7.84
CA SER A 29 6.40 2.82 7.53
C SER A 29 6.88 1.37 7.53
N LEU A 30 6.42 0.57 8.49
CA LEU A 30 6.75 -0.85 8.55
C LEU A 30 6.21 -1.58 7.31
N LEU A 31 4.95 -1.29 6.97
CA LEU A 31 4.30 -1.89 5.81
C LEU A 31 5.05 -1.60 4.51
N THR A 32 5.53 -0.37 4.29
CA THR A 32 6.28 -0.04 3.07
C THR A 32 7.57 -0.83 2.90
N GLU A 33 8.25 -1.16 4.00
CA GLU A 33 9.45 -1.98 3.95
C GLU A 33 9.11 -3.46 3.74
N TRP A 34 8.00 -3.94 4.32
CA TRP A 34 7.56 -5.32 4.15
C TRP A 34 7.10 -5.66 2.73
N VAL A 35 6.42 -4.72 2.06
CA VAL A 35 5.90 -4.97 0.71
C VAL A 35 6.98 -4.82 -0.38
N LYS A 36 8.08 -4.14 -0.09
CA LYS A 36 9.17 -3.93 -1.05
C LYS A 36 9.85 -5.27 -1.39
N GLY A 37 9.95 -5.58 -2.68
CA GLY A 37 10.51 -6.83 -3.18
C GLY A 37 9.56 -8.04 -3.12
N LYS A 38 8.31 -7.86 -2.66
CA LYS A 38 7.27 -8.89 -2.69
C LYS A 38 6.39 -8.77 -3.94
N THR A 39 5.71 -9.86 -4.28
CA THR A 39 4.64 -9.83 -5.30
C THR A 39 3.35 -9.24 -4.73
N LEU A 40 2.42 -8.86 -5.60
CA LEU A 40 1.11 -8.34 -5.19
C LEU A 40 0.32 -9.36 -4.33
N ASP A 41 0.38 -10.65 -4.68
CA ASP A 41 -0.27 -11.70 -3.90
C ASP A 41 0.32 -11.80 -2.49
N GLN A 42 1.65 -11.82 -2.38
CA GLN A 42 2.34 -11.84 -1.08
C GLN A 42 2.05 -10.58 -0.26
N ALA A 43 1.94 -9.41 -0.90
CA ALA A 43 1.58 -8.18 -0.22
C ALA A 43 0.13 -8.20 0.28
N SER A 44 -0.77 -8.92 -0.41
CA SER A 44 -2.17 -9.09 0.00
C SER A 44 -2.36 -10.04 1.20
N GLU A 45 -1.38 -10.92 1.45
CA GLU A 45 -1.40 -11.86 2.57
C GLU A 45 -1.01 -11.23 3.91
N ILE A 46 -0.45 -10.01 3.90
CA ILE A 46 -0.07 -9.29 5.13
C ILE A 46 -1.33 -8.96 5.93
N LYS A 47 -1.36 -9.39 7.20
CA LYS A 47 -2.50 -9.17 8.09
C LYS A 47 -2.21 -8.08 9.12
N ASN A 48 -3.26 -7.43 9.59
CA ASN A 48 -3.18 -6.49 10.71
C ASN A 48 -2.61 -7.12 11.99
N SER A 49 -2.80 -8.43 12.20
CA SER A 49 -2.26 -9.17 13.35
C SER A 49 -0.74 -9.10 13.39
N ASP A 50 -0.11 -9.30 12.23
CA ASP A 50 1.35 -9.40 12.11
C ASP A 50 1.98 -8.02 12.36
N ILE A 51 1.34 -6.96 11.85
CA ILE A 51 1.74 -5.57 12.08
C ILE A 51 1.55 -5.18 13.56
N ALA A 52 0.46 -5.62 14.19
CA ALA A 52 0.18 -5.32 15.59
C ALA A 52 1.15 -6.02 16.53
N GLU A 53 1.53 -7.27 16.22
CA GLU A 53 2.51 -8.04 16.98
C GLU A 53 3.91 -7.44 16.87
N GLU A 54 4.36 -7.11 15.65
CA GLU A 54 5.68 -6.51 15.42
C GLU A 54 5.84 -5.16 16.13
N LEU A 55 4.79 -4.34 16.13
CA LEU A 55 4.79 -3.04 16.80
C LEU A 55 4.37 -3.11 18.28
N ALA A 56 4.16 -4.32 18.83
CA ALA A 56 3.69 -4.59 20.18
C ALA A 56 2.50 -3.68 20.57
N LEU A 57 1.54 -3.51 19.64
CA LEU A 57 0.42 -2.59 19.83
C LEU A 57 -0.53 -3.15 20.89
N PRO A 58 -0.92 -2.36 21.90
CA PRO A 58 -1.95 -2.77 22.83
C PRO A 58 -3.29 -2.94 22.10
N PRO A 59 -4.20 -3.78 22.60
CA PRO A 59 -5.45 -4.14 21.91
C PRO A 59 -6.33 -2.93 21.54
N VAL A 60 -6.20 -1.82 22.27
CA VAL A 60 -6.92 -0.56 22.03
C VAL A 60 -6.45 0.18 20.76
N LYS A 61 -5.25 -0.13 20.23
CA LYS A 61 -4.63 0.56 19.09
C LYS A 61 -4.60 -0.25 17.79
N ILE A 62 -5.30 -1.38 17.74
CA ILE A 62 -5.40 -2.26 16.56
C ILE A 62 -5.97 -1.54 15.33
N HIS A 63 -6.75 -0.46 15.50
CA HIS A 63 -7.21 0.34 14.36
C HIS A 63 -6.06 0.87 13.48
N CYS A 64 -4.87 1.11 14.04
CA CYS A 64 -3.70 1.55 13.27
C CYS A 64 -3.15 0.45 12.35
N SER A 65 -3.22 -0.82 12.77
CA SER A 65 -2.80 -1.95 11.95
C SER A 65 -3.85 -2.34 10.92
N VAL A 66 -5.14 -2.20 11.25
CA VAL A 66 -6.26 -2.38 10.28
C VAL A 66 -6.16 -1.35 9.16
N LEU A 67 -5.90 -0.07 9.48
CA LEU A 67 -5.73 0.97 8.47
C LEU A 67 -4.56 0.68 7.51
N ALA A 68 -3.47 0.08 8.03
CA ALA A 68 -2.33 -0.32 7.22
C ALA A 68 -2.70 -1.48 6.26
N GLU A 69 -3.40 -2.49 6.76
CA GLU A 69 -3.90 -3.62 5.95
C GLU A 69 -4.87 -3.16 4.85
N ASP A 70 -5.84 -2.32 5.20
CA ASP A 70 -6.81 -1.81 4.23
C ASP A 70 -6.11 -0.96 3.16
N ALA A 71 -5.08 -0.20 3.53
CA ALA A 71 -4.33 0.63 2.60
C ALA A 71 -3.55 -0.19 1.55
N ILE A 72 -3.00 -1.37 1.90
CA ILE A 72 -2.32 -2.22 0.92
C ILE A 72 -3.33 -2.91 0.00
N LYS A 73 -4.44 -3.42 0.53
CA LYS A 73 -5.51 -4.01 -0.28
C LYS A 73 -6.09 -3.02 -1.28
N ALA A 74 -6.33 -1.78 -0.83
CA ALA A 74 -6.79 -0.71 -1.70
C ALA A 74 -5.76 -0.37 -2.80
N ALA A 75 -4.47 -0.32 -2.47
CA ALA A 75 -3.42 -0.03 -3.44
C ALA A 75 -3.29 -1.13 -4.52
N ILE A 76 -3.40 -2.41 -4.13
CA ILE A 76 -3.39 -3.54 -5.07
C ILE A 76 -4.63 -3.50 -5.97
N SER A 77 -5.81 -3.24 -5.39
CA SER A 77 -7.05 -3.12 -6.16
C SER A 77 -7.02 -1.94 -7.14
N ASP A 78 -6.45 -0.80 -6.74
CA ASP A 78 -6.25 0.36 -7.61
C ASP A 78 -5.29 0.04 -8.76
N TYR A 79 -4.19 -0.67 -8.48
CA TYR A 79 -3.26 -1.13 -9.51
C TYR A 79 -3.94 -2.02 -10.56
N HIS A 80 -4.74 -3.02 -10.13
CA HIS A 80 -5.50 -3.87 -11.06
C HIS A 80 -6.54 -3.08 -11.86
N SER A 81 -7.16 -2.08 -11.25
CA SER A 81 -8.15 -1.22 -11.93
C SER A 81 -7.50 -0.32 -12.97
N LYS A 82 -6.32 0.23 -12.67
CA LYS A 82 -5.54 1.07 -13.60
C LYS A 82 -4.96 0.29 -14.77
N GLN A 83 -4.51 -0.94 -14.55
CA GLN A 83 -4.11 -1.85 -15.63
C GLN A 83 -5.24 -2.03 -16.65
N LYS A 84 -6.48 -2.20 -16.19
CA LYS A 84 -7.67 -2.26 -17.08
C LYS A 84 -8.00 -0.94 -17.77
N GLN A 85 -7.68 0.21 -17.16
CA GLN A 85 -7.95 1.52 -17.74
C GLN A 85 -6.85 2.00 -18.70
N GLN A 86 -5.59 1.58 -18.50
CA GLN A 86 -4.47 1.93 -19.39
C GLN A 86 -4.57 1.31 -20.79
N GLU A 87 -5.34 0.23 -20.97
CA GLU A 87 -5.71 -0.25 -22.31
C GLU A 87 -6.74 0.67 -23.04
N SER A 88 -7.29 1.70 -22.38
CA SER A 88 -8.40 2.53 -22.89
C SER A 88 -8.22 4.06 -22.81
N GLY A 89 -7.03 4.57 -22.47
CA GLY A 89 -6.87 6.00 -22.19
C GLY A 89 -5.47 6.56 -22.44
N ASP A 90 -5.01 6.52 -23.70
CA ASP A 90 -4.00 7.45 -24.23
C ASP A 90 -4.65 8.36 -25.28
N THR A 91 -5.48 9.29 -24.83
CA THR A 91 -5.83 10.51 -25.55
C THR A 91 -6.18 11.52 -24.48
N ASP A 92 -5.18 12.30 -24.08
CA ASP A 92 -5.31 13.75 -23.95
C ASP A 92 -3.91 14.33 -23.65
N ARG A 93 -3.26 14.71 -24.75
CA ARG A 93 -2.15 15.67 -24.80
C ARG A 93 -2.67 17.06 -24.42
N GLU A 94 -1.77 17.84 -23.80
CA GLU A 94 -1.75 19.32 -23.75
C GLU A 94 -2.97 20.03 -23.14
N GLU A 95 -2.76 20.88 -22.12
CA GLU A 95 -2.59 22.34 -22.31
C GLU A 95 -2.51 23.11 -20.95
N VAL A 96 -1.53 24.02 -20.89
CA VAL A 96 -1.42 25.32 -20.16
C VAL A 96 -1.74 25.48 -18.66
N ALA A 97 -0.73 25.96 -17.92
CA ALA A 97 -0.58 27.38 -17.59
C ALA A 97 0.86 27.70 -17.16
#